data_AF-A0A1G5SWL4-F1
#
_entry.id   AF-A0A1G5SWL4-F1
#
_cell.length_a   1.000
_cell.length_b   1.000
_cell.length_c   1.000
_cell.angle_alpha   90.00
_cell.angle_beta   90.00
_cell.angle_gamma   90.00
#
_symmetry.space_group_name_H-M   'P 1'
#
loop_
_entity.id
_entity.type
_entity.pdbx_description
1 polymer ?
#
loop_
_entity_poly.entity_id
_entity_poly.type
_entity_poly.pdbx_seq_one_letter_code
_entity_poly.pdbx_strand_id
1 'polypeptide(L)'
;MPYTIEVWDRIGGELELHLATVYPLPMAIAAFEAACLERPTNKVTLRDRARIVRKQEATPRSNGEALAAARRSKVRVSRSILPSLLTTIWA
;
A
#
# COMPACT_ATOMS: atom_id res chain seq x y z
N MET A 1 -24.22 -3.60 0.76
CA MET A 1 -23.79 -4.99 0.49
C MET A 1 -22.30 -5.11 0.78
N PRO A 2 -21.81 -6.25 1.31
CA PRO A 2 -20.44 -6.39 1.79
C PRO A 2 -19.46 -6.49 0.63
N TYR A 3 -18.27 -5.96 0.82
CA TYR A 3 -17.13 -6.25 -0.04
C TYR A 3 -16.24 -7.29 0.62
N THR A 4 -15.67 -8.18 -0.18
CA THR A 4 -14.74 -9.21 0.31
C THR A 4 -13.35 -8.97 -0.24
N ILE A 5 -12.34 -9.10 0.61
CA ILE A 5 -10.94 -9.03 0.24
C ILE A 5 -10.39 -10.44 0.34
N GLU A 6 -9.89 -10.93 -0.80
CA GLU A 6 -9.41 -12.28 -0.99
C GLU A 6 -7.95 -12.22 -1.42
N VAL A 7 -7.12 -13.05 -0.79
CA VAL A 7 -5.71 -13.24 -1.14
C VAL A 7 -5.58 -14.60 -1.80
N TRP A 8 -4.97 -14.60 -2.97
CA TRP A 8 -4.73 -15.78 -3.77
C TRP A 8 -3.28 -16.21 -3.60
N ASP A 9 -3.04 -17.48 -3.89
CA ASP A 9 -1.71 -18.05 -3.96
C ASP A 9 -0.83 -17.26 -4.96
N ARG A 10 0.48 -17.50 -4.90
CA ARG A 10 1.45 -16.78 -5.74
C ARG A 10 1.18 -16.99 -7.24
N ILE A 11 0.62 -18.13 -7.63
CA ILE A 11 0.34 -18.47 -9.03
C ILE A 11 -1.04 -17.92 -9.46
N GLY A 12 -1.89 -17.56 -8.48
CA GLY A 12 -3.21 -16.97 -8.67
C GLY A 12 -4.29 -17.98 -9.06
N GLY A 13 -4.02 -19.27 -8.87
CA GLY A 13 -4.87 -20.42 -9.19
C GLY A 13 -5.75 -20.89 -8.03
N GLU A 14 -5.37 -20.59 -6.78
CA GLU A 14 -6.14 -20.99 -5.59
C GLU A 14 -6.33 -19.82 -4.62
N LEU A 15 -7.51 -19.78 -3.99
CA LEU A 15 -7.79 -18.84 -2.91
C LEU A 15 -7.06 -19.31 -1.65
N GLU A 16 -6.05 -18.56 -1.24
CA GLU A 16 -5.25 -18.87 -0.05
C GLU A 16 -5.97 -18.40 1.22
N LEU A 17 -6.60 -17.22 1.17
CA LEU A 17 -7.19 -16.61 2.36
C LEU A 17 -8.33 -15.65 2.02
N HIS A 18 -9.44 -15.77 2.75
CA HIS A 18 -10.44 -14.71 2.87
C HIS A 18 -10.00 -13.74 3.98
N LEU A 19 -9.49 -12.57 3.60
CA LEU A 19 -8.84 -11.64 4.52
C LEU A 19 -9.83 -10.82 5.33
N ALA A 20 -10.87 -10.29 4.68
CA ALA A 20 -11.85 -9.46 5.36
C ALA A 20 -13.17 -9.34 4.57
N THR A 21 -14.24 -9.07 5.31
CA THR A 21 -15.53 -8.61 4.78
C THR A 21 -15.78 -7.19 5.29
N VAL A 22 -15.85 -6.20 4.40
CA VAL A 22 -15.78 -4.77 4.74
C VAL A 22 -16.96 -3.99 4.15
N TYR A 23 -17.45 -3.02 4.91
CA TYR A 23 -18.39 -1.98 4.49
C TYR A 23 -17.91 -0.62 5.02
N PRO A 24 -18.23 0.51 4.36
CA PRO A 24 -18.73 0.68 3.00
C PRO A 24 -17.61 0.59 1.94
N LEU A 25 -17.94 0.75 0.64
CA LEU A 25 -16.96 0.65 -0.47
C LEU A 25 -15.67 1.46 -0.24
N PRO A 26 -15.70 2.71 0.22
CA PRO A 26 -14.47 3.47 0.47
C PRO A 26 -13.53 2.79 1.48
N MET A 27 -14.10 2.19 2.54
CA MET A 27 -13.32 1.45 3.54
C MET A 27 -12.78 0.14 2.96
N ALA A 28 -13.56 -0.53 2.12
CA ALA A 28 -13.12 -1.75 1.44
C ALA A 28 -11.98 -1.48 0.45
N ILE A 29 -11.98 -0.33 -0.22
CA ILE A 29 -10.88 0.12 -1.07
C ILE A 29 -9.62 0.40 -0.24
N ALA A 30 -9.75 1.12 0.88
CA ALA A 30 -8.61 1.40 1.76
C ALA A 30 -8.00 0.12 2.34
N ALA A 31 -8.84 -0.82 2.79
CA ALA A 31 -8.39 -2.12 3.28
C ALA A 31 -7.75 -2.97 2.17
N PHE A 32 -8.28 -2.91 0.94
CA PHE A 32 -7.65 -3.57 -0.21
C PHE A 32 -6.26 -2.99 -0.48
N GLU A 33 -6.10 -1.66 -0.50
CA GLU A 33 -4.82 -1.00 -0.73
C GLU A 33 -3.81 -1.35 0.38
N ALA A 34 -4.24 -1.41 1.64
CA ALA A 34 -3.41 -1.88 2.75
C ALA A 34 -2.96 -3.34 2.55
N ALA A 35 -3.88 -4.25 2.20
CA ALA A 35 -3.56 -5.65 1.93
C ALA A 35 -2.56 -5.81 0.77
N CYS A 36 -2.67 -4.96 -0.26
CA CYS A 36 -1.76 -4.95 -1.39
C CYS A 36 -0.32 -4.56 -0.99
N LEU A 37 -0.18 -3.64 -0.05
CA LEU A 37 1.12 -3.18 0.47
C LEU A 37 1.76 -4.23 1.39
N GLU A 38 0.96 -4.93 2.20
CA GLU A 38 1.45 -6.00 3.07
C GLU A 38 1.88 -7.24 2.27
N ARG A 39 1.24 -7.50 1.12
CA ARG A 39 1.44 -8.72 0.34
C ARG A 39 1.74 -8.44 -1.14
N PRO A 40 2.85 -7.76 -1.46
CA PRO A 40 3.17 -7.35 -2.83
C PRO A 40 3.44 -8.55 -3.78
N THR A 41 3.76 -9.73 -3.23
CA THR A 41 4.03 -10.94 -4.00
C THR A 41 2.81 -11.82 -4.25
N ASN A 42 1.67 -11.50 -3.64
CA ASN A 42 0.45 -12.28 -3.78
C ASN A 42 -0.55 -11.53 -4.66
N LYS A 43 -1.44 -12.28 -5.30
CA LYS A 43 -2.56 -11.68 -5.98
C LYS A 43 -3.65 -11.38 -4.94
N VAL A 44 -4.12 -10.15 -4.92
CA VAL A 44 -5.18 -9.71 -4.00
C VAL A 44 -6.37 -9.26 -4.84
N THR A 45 -7.58 -9.65 -4.46
CA THR A 45 -8.81 -9.22 -5.13
C THR A 45 -9.80 -8.62 -4.15
N LEU A 46 -10.40 -7.51 -4.53
CA LEU A 46 -11.59 -6.94 -3.91
C LEU A 46 -12.81 -7.36 -4.71
N ARG A 47 -13.80 -7.98 -4.08
CA ARG A 47 -15.02 -8.44 -4.73
C ARG A 47 -16.26 -7.83 -4.12
N ASP A 48 -17.27 -7.67 -4.96
CA ASP A 48 -18.66 -7.48 -4.59
C ASP A 48 -19.38 -8.76 -4.98
N ARG A 49 -19.52 -9.66 -4.00
CA ARG A 49 -20.05 -11.02 -4.20
C ARG A 49 -19.28 -11.77 -5.30
N ALA A 50 -19.96 -12.12 -6.39
CA ALA A 50 -19.39 -12.83 -7.52
C ALA A 50 -18.53 -11.93 -8.44
N ARG A 51 -18.59 -10.60 -8.31
CA ARG A 51 -17.89 -9.68 -9.21
C ARG A 51 -16.57 -9.22 -8.60
N ILE A 52 -15.49 -9.27 -9.38
CA ILE A 52 -14.22 -8.62 -9.01
C ILE A 52 -14.35 -7.12 -9.28
N VAL A 53 -14.18 -6.31 -8.24
CA VAL A 53 -14.21 -4.84 -8.29
C VAL A 53 -12.81 -4.29 -8.55
N ARG A 54 -11.80 -4.82 -7.88
CA ARG A 54 -10.37 -4.50 -8.10
C ARG A 54 -9.52 -5.76 -7.94
N LYS A 55 -8.38 -5.78 -8.63
CA LYS A 55 -7.40 -6.87 -8.59
C LYS A 55 -6.00 -6.28 -8.62
N GLN A 56 -5.14 -6.74 -7.73
CA GLN A 56 -3.69 -6.59 -7.82
C GLN A 56 -3.12 -7.88 -8.39
N GLU A 57 -2.31 -7.77 -9.43
CA GLU A 57 -1.55 -8.91 -9.93
C GLU A 57 -0.30 -9.11 -9.09
N ALA A 58 0.02 -10.36 -8.76
CA ALA A 58 1.28 -10.69 -8.13
C ALA A 58 2.39 -10.25 -9.09
N THR A 59 3.29 -9.37 -8.65
CA THR A 59 4.45 -9.05 -9.46
C THR A 59 5.32 -10.31 -9.48
N PRO A 60 5.57 -10.94 -10.65
CA PRO A 60 6.56 -12.00 -10.71
C PRO A 60 7.87 -11.36 -10.27
N ARG A 61 8.50 -11.89 -9.22
CA ARG A 61 9.82 -11.43 -8.78
C ARG A 61 10.77 -11.66 -9.95
N SER A 62 10.99 -10.65 -10.80
CA SER A 62 12.29 -10.56 -11.46
C SER A 62 13.29 -10.36 -10.33
N ASN A 63 14.22 -11.31 -10.24
CA ASN A 63 15.18 -11.43 -9.15
C ASN A 63 15.85 -10.06 -8.85
N GLY A 64 15.68 -9.55 -7.64
CA GLY A 64 16.58 -8.55 -7.05
C GLY A 64 16.31 -7.06 -7.29
N GLU A 65 15.48 -6.62 -8.26
CA GLU A 65 15.51 -5.21 -8.67
C GLU A 65 14.43 -4.30 -8.05
N ALA A 66 13.24 -4.80 -7.71
CA ALA A 66 12.15 -3.96 -7.21
C ALA A 66 12.39 -3.38 -5.80
N LEU A 67 13.18 -4.06 -4.96
CA LEU A 67 13.50 -3.59 -3.60
C LEU A 67 14.52 -2.43 -3.62
N ALA A 68 15.29 -2.28 -4.69
CA ALA A 68 16.19 -1.14 -4.89
C ALA A 68 15.43 0.15 -5.27
N ALA A 69 14.29 0.03 -5.95
CA ALA A 69 13.47 1.18 -6.34
C ALA A 69 12.72 1.82 -5.15
N ALA A 70 12.23 1.01 -4.19
CA ALA A 70 11.50 1.53 -3.03
C ALA A 70 12.41 2.10 -1.92
N ARG A 71 13.71 1.77 -1.91
CA ARG A 71 14.69 2.28 -0.94
C ARG A 71 15.31 3.64 -1.33
N ARG A 72 14.83 4.30 -2.40
CA ARG A 72 15.35 5.61 -2.86
C ARG A 72 14.44 6.81 -2.58
N SER A 73 13.58 6.70 -1.57
CA SER A 73 12.77 7.83 -1.06
C SER A 73 13.05 8.17 0.40
N LYS A 74 14.27 7.87 0.87
CA LYS A 74 14.75 8.32 2.18
C LYS A 74 15.98 9.20 1.95
N VAL A 75 15.75 10.51 1.87
CA VAL A 75 16.63 11.62 2.30
C VAL A 75 16.18 12.89 1.56
N ARG A 76 15.39 13.72 2.26
CA ARG A 76 15.72 15.14 2.43
C ARG A 76 15.02 15.64 3.69
N VAL A 77 15.62 15.32 4.84
CA VAL A 77 15.43 16.14 6.04
C VAL A 77 16.09 17.48 5.70
N SER A 78 15.30 18.48 5.32
CA SER A 78 15.77 19.86 5.26
C SER A 78 15.92 20.37 6.68
N ARG A 79 17.06 20.07 7.30
CA ARG A 79 17.61 20.84 8.42
C ARG A 79 18.28 22.07 7.83
N SER A 80 17.64 23.24 7.92
CA SER A 80 18.33 24.53 8.14
C SER A 80 17.38 25.72 7.99
N ILE A 81 16.72 26.11 9.08
CA ILE A 81 16.59 27.54 9.42
C ILE A 81 16.89 27.63 10.92
N LEU A 82 18.12 28.04 11.25
CA LEU A 82 18.46 28.51 12.58
C LEU A 82 17.79 29.87 12.81
N PRO A 83 17.37 30.20 14.04
CA PRO A 83 16.70 31.45 14.36
C PRO A 83 17.73 32.58 14.43
N SER A 84 17.71 33.49 13.45
CA SER A 84 18.42 34.77 13.56
C SER A 84 17.48 35.83 14.13
N LEU A 85 17.09 35.70 15.40
CA LEU A 85 16.64 36.86 16.16
C LEU A 85 17.88 37.58 16.66
N LEU A 86 18.45 38.36 15.74
CA LEU A 86 19.45 39.38 16.05
C LEU A 86 18.81 40.40 16.98
N THR A 87 19.23 40.30 18.23
CA THR A 87 19.20 41.35 19.24
C THR A 87 19.89 42.59 18.66
N THR A 88 19.15 43.61 18.23
CA THR A 88 19.66 45.00 18.22
C THR A 88 18.49 45.99 18.25
N ILE A 89 17.91 46.18 19.45
CA ILE A 89 17.20 47.41 19.77
C ILE A 89 18.30 48.40 20.15
N TRP A 90 18.50 49.41 19.30
CA TRP A 90 19.38 50.54 19.57
C TRP A 90 18.76 51.45 20.64
N ALA A 91 19.66 52.03 21.44
CA ALA A 91 19.47 53.21 22.27
C ALA A 91 19.18 54.47 21.43
#